data_AF-A0A0E4FXG0-F1
#
_entry.id   AF-A0A0E4FXG0-F1
#
_cell.length_a   1.000
_cell.length_b   1.000
_cell.length_c   1.000
_cell.angle_alpha   90.00
_cell.angle_beta   90.00
_cell.angle_gamma   90.00
#
_symmetry.space_group_name_H-M   'P 1'
#
loop_
_entity.id
_entity.type
_entity.pdbx_description
1 polymer ?
#
loop_
_entity_poly.entity_id
_entity_poly.type
_entity_poly.pdbx_seq_one_letter_code
_entity_poly.pdbx_strand_id
1 'polypeptide(L)' 'MRFDICLNTVDTVERETGKRPEFILAATPVQVGVGQILFLAENGYTVVRP' A
#
# COMPACT_ATOMS: atom_id res chain seq x y z
N MET A 1 0.52 4.10 14.94
CA MET A 1 1.14 3.47 13.76
C MET A 1 0.11 3.47 12.65
N ARG A 2 0.48 3.89 11.44
CA ARG A 2 -0.41 3.88 10.27
C ARG A 2 0.11 2.83 9.30
N PHE A 3 -0.80 2.03 8.75
CA PHE A 3 -0.50 1.05 7.71
C PHE A 3 -1.20 1.47 6.43
N ASP A 4 -0.45 1.60 5.35
CA ASP A 4 -1.00 1.86 4.01
C ASP A 4 -1.00 0.54 3.21
N ILE A 5 -2.06 0.29 2.43
CA ILE A 5 -2.15 -0.86 1.53
C ILE A 5 -2.18 -0.40 0.07
N CYS A 6 -1.29 -0.98 -0.75
CA CYS A 6 -1.20 -0.70 -2.19
C CYS A 6 -2.30 -1.43 -2.96
N LEU A 7 -3.28 -0.69 -3.48
CA LEU A 7 -4.39 -1.28 -4.22
C LEU A 7 -3.95 -1.89 -5.55
N ASN A 8 -2.92 -1.36 -6.22
CA ASN A 8 -2.34 -2.04 -7.39
C ASN A 8 -1.91 -3.49 -7.08
N THR A 9 -1.40 -3.73 -5.87
CA THR A 9 -1.02 -5.09 -5.45
C THR A 9 -2.26 -5.93 -5.15
N VAL A 10 -3.25 -5.38 -4.45
CA VAL A 10 -4.54 -6.06 -4.19
C VAL A 10 -5.22 -6.46 -5.50
N ASP A 11 -5.26 -5.56 -6.47
CA ASP A 11 -5.86 -5.78 -7.79
C ASP A 11 -5.07 -6.82 -8.58
N THR A 12 -3.73 -6.84 -8.45
CA THR A 12 -2.89 -7.89 -9.05
C THR A 12 -3.21 -9.26 -8.45
N VAL A 13 -3.30 -9.36 -7.12
CA VAL A 13 -3.66 -10.61 -6.42
C VAL A 13 -5.05 -11.06 -6.83
N GLU A 14 -6.02 -10.17 -6.91
CA GLU A 14 -7.37 -10.50 -7.38
C GLU A 14 -7.36 -11.02 -8.81
N ARG A 15 -6.61 -10.38 -9.71
CA ARG A 15 -6.46 -10.82 -11.11
C ARG A 15 -5.81 -12.20 -11.22
N GLU A 16 -4.78 -12.48 -10.43
CA GLU A 16 -4.01 -13.72 -10.50
C GLU A 16 -4.67 -14.90 -9.81
N THR A 17 -5.38 -14.64 -8.71
CA THR A 17 -5.98 -15.70 -7.88
C THR A 17 -7.49 -15.81 -8.05
N GLY A 18 -8.13 -14.84 -8.70
CA GLY A 18 -9.60 -14.71 -8.78
C GLY A 18 -10.25 -14.33 -7.44
N LYS A 19 -9.47 -14.00 -6.41
CA LYS A 19 -9.96 -13.67 -5.07
C LYS A 19 -9.33 -12.37 -4.59
N ARG A 20 -10.17 -11.40 -4.22
CA ARG A 20 -9.69 -10.16 -3.60
C ARG A 20 -9.27 -10.45 -2.15
N PRO A 21 -8.02 -10.16 -1.76
CA PRO A 21 -7.59 -10.37 -0.38
C PRO A 21 -8.28 -9.37 0.56
N GLU A 22 -8.71 -9.87 1.72
CA GLU A 22 -9.15 -9.02 2.82
C GLU A 22 -7.95 -8.39 3.51
N PHE A 23 -8.13 -7.16 4.00
CA PHE A 23 -7.13 -6.45 4.77
C PHE A 23 -7.79 -5.78 5.98
N ILE A 24 -6.99 -5.52 7.02
CA ILE A 24 -7.49 -4.95 8.27
C ILE A 24 -8.17 -3.60 8.03
N LEU A 25 -9.25 -3.34 8.77
CA LEU A 25 -10.01 -2.08 8.65
C LEU A 25 -9.18 -0.83 8.98
N ALA A 26 -8.11 -0.99 9.76
CA ALA A 26 -7.19 0.10 10.10
C ALA A 26 -6.20 0.46 8.97
N ALA A 27 -6.15 -0.33 7.89
CA ALA A 27 -5.28 -0.04 6.76
C ALA A 27 -5.90 1.07 5.90
N THR A 28 -5.08 2.07 5.57
CA THR A 28 -5.50 3.14 4.66
C THR A 28 -5.22 2.71 3.22
N PRO A 29 -6.24 2.61 2.35
CA PRO A 29 -6.02 2.23 0.95
C PRO A 29 -5.34 3.37 0.19
N VAL A 30 -4.28 3.03 -0.56
CA VAL A 30 -3.61 3.93 -1.51
C VAL A 30 -3.55 3.27 -2.88
N GLN A 31 -3.81 4.03 -3.95
CA GLN A 31 -3.81 3.47 -5.31
C GLN A 31 -2.42 2.96 -5.69
N VAL A 32 -1.36 3.75 -5.46
CA VAL A 32 0.03 3.40 -5.79
C VAL A 32 0.91 3.47 -4.54
N GLY A 33 1.33 2.30 -4.02
CA GLY A 33 2.12 2.21 -2.78
C GLY A 33 3.49 2.89 -2.87
N VAL A 34 4.21 2.73 -3.98
CA VAL A 34 5.48 3.44 -4.21
C VAL A 34 5.28 4.96 -4.26
N GLY A 35 4.17 5.43 -4.85
CA GLY A 35 3.85 6.86 -4.87
C GLY A 35 3.65 7.43 -3.46
N GLN A 36 3.00 6.67 -2.58
CA GLN A 36 2.86 7.04 -1.17
C GLN A 36 4.21 7.11 -0.43
N ILE A 37 5.13 6.17 -0.69
CA ILE A 37 6.47 6.19 -0.10
C ILE A 37 7.24 7.44 -0.55
N LEU A 38 7.22 7.76 -1.85
CA LEU A 38 7.89 8.93 -2.40
C LEU A 38 7.30 10.23 -1.83
N PHE A 39 5.96 10.34 -1.78
CA PHE A 39 5.29 11.49 -1.18
C PHE A 39 5.73 11.71 0.27
N LEU A 40 5.77 10.65 1.09
CA LEU A 40 6.24 10.77 2.47
C LEU A 40 7.72 11.17 2.55
N ALA A 41 8.57 10.59 1.71
CA ALA A 41 9.99 10.94 1.66
C ALA A 41 10.20 12.43 1.31
N GLU A 42 9.47 12.94 0.32
CA GLU A 42 9.48 14.34 -0.08
C GLU A 42 8.95 15.27 1.02
N ASN A 43 8.05 14.78 1.88
CA ASN A 43 7.52 15.50 3.05
C ASN A 43 8.35 15.30 4.33
N GLY A 44 9.62 14.88 4.20
CA GLY A 44 10.58 14.85 5.30
C GLY A 44 10.58 13.57 6.14
N TYR A 45 9.88 12.52 5.71
CA TYR A 45 9.95 11.20 6.37
C TYR A 45 11.16 10.40 5.89
N THR A 46 11.76 9.62 6.78
CA THR A 46 12.84 8.68 6.41
C THR A 46 12.27 7.34 5.96
N VAL A 47 12.70 6.86 4.80
CA VAL A 47 12.36 5.52 4.32
C VAL A 47 13.32 4.50 4.91
N VAL A 48 12.77 3.53 5.64
CA VAL A 48 13.52 2.38 6.15
C VAL A 48 13.09 1.15 5.36
N ARG A 49 14.04 0.49 4.71
CA ARG A 49 13.85 -0.81 4.09
C ARG A 49 14.55 -1.85 4.97
N PRO A 50 13.79 -2.59 5.81
CA PRO A 50 14.34 -3.60 6.70
C PRO A 50 14.95 -4.79 5.94
#